data_AF-A0A8A3S521-F1
#
_entry.id   AF-A0A8A3S521-F1
#
_cell.length_a   1.000
_cell.length_b   1.000
_cell.length_c   1.000
_cell.angle_alpha   90.00
_cell.angle_beta   90.00
_cell.angle_gamma   90.00
#
_symmetry.space_group_name_H-M   'P 1'
#
loop_
_entity.id
_entity.type
_entity.pdbx_description
1 polymer ?
#
loop_
_entity_poly.entity_id
_entity_poly.type
_entity_poly.pdbx_seq_one_letter_code
_entity_poly.pdbx_strand_id
1 'polypeptide(L)'
;MELLTANQAIMPGEARKKGAHMRELWYYLVIIGMMVCVSGCTSPVDNATLATTPAPTETLVSLTPRPAVSTDLPDFDYANVPVISPEEPDWMATNASYIARVALRDEAAREMYLGGGEVEGVLLSCHPTPLPSAGDGCAPALRIVNETAIVDFLVDEREGRVTTTVTGTREA
;
A
#
# COMPACT_ATOMS: atom_id res chain seq x y z
N MET A 1 26.59 -67.11 24.33
CA MET A 1 26.10 -66.01 23.48
C MET A 1 25.88 -66.59 22.09
N GLU A 2 24.62 -66.87 21.79
CA GLU A 2 24.17 -67.64 20.64
C GLU A 2 24.15 -66.82 19.33
N LEU A 3 24.44 -67.58 18.26
CA LEU A 3 24.03 -67.54 16.86
C LEU A 3 22.90 -66.60 16.36
N LEU A 4 23.00 -66.33 15.04
CA LEU A 4 21.98 -66.18 13.97
C LEU A 4 22.06 -64.84 13.21
N THR A 5 22.65 -64.81 12.01
CA THR A 5 22.10 -65.18 10.68
C THR A 5 21.29 -64.05 10.03
N ALA A 6 21.72 -63.71 8.80
CA ALA A 6 21.13 -62.77 7.87
C ALA A 6 19.64 -63.04 7.54
N ASN A 7 18.92 -62.00 7.13
CA ASN A 7 17.93 -62.07 6.06
C ASN A 7 17.68 -60.69 5.40
N GLN A 8 17.76 -60.70 4.07
CA GLN A 8 17.31 -59.64 3.16
C GLN A 8 15.81 -59.38 3.33
N ALA A 9 15.37 -58.15 3.09
CA ALA A 9 14.13 -57.90 2.35
C ALA A 9 13.92 -56.41 1.99
N ILE A 10 13.88 -56.16 0.67
CA ILE A 10 12.81 -55.44 -0.02
C ILE A 10 12.71 -53.91 0.18
N MET A 11 13.16 -53.18 -0.86
CA MET A 11 12.63 -51.85 -1.21
C MET A 11 11.12 -51.94 -1.46
N PRO A 12 10.35 -50.94 -1.02
CA PRO A 12 9.42 -50.34 -1.99
C PRO A 12 9.32 -48.83 -1.85
N GLY A 13 9.05 -48.19 -2.99
CA GLY A 13 8.22 -46.98 -2.99
C GLY A 13 8.91 -45.71 -3.47
N GLU A 14 8.89 -45.50 -4.79
CA GLU A 14 8.78 -44.17 -5.36
C GLU A 14 7.73 -43.35 -4.59
N ALA A 15 8.16 -42.29 -3.90
CA ALA A 15 7.31 -41.15 -3.64
C ALA A 15 7.87 -39.97 -4.43
N ARG A 16 7.73 -40.07 -5.75
CA ARG A 16 7.91 -38.96 -6.69
C ARG A 16 7.04 -37.80 -6.19
N LYS A 17 7.68 -36.77 -5.63
CA LYS A 17 7.07 -35.55 -5.09
C LYS A 17 6.41 -34.74 -6.21
N LYS A 18 5.34 -35.28 -6.80
CA LYS A 18 4.44 -34.64 -7.78
C LYS A 18 3.52 -33.67 -7.05
N GLY A 19 4.08 -32.59 -6.52
CA GLY A 19 3.28 -31.58 -5.81
C GLY A 19 3.93 -30.21 -5.69
N ALA A 20 5.25 -30.13 -5.88
CA ALA A 20 5.95 -28.85 -5.93
C ALA A 20 5.98 -28.25 -7.35
N HIS A 21 6.05 -29.08 -8.40
CA HIS A 21 6.34 -28.61 -9.74
C HIS A 21 5.16 -27.94 -10.48
N MET A 22 3.92 -28.13 -10.03
CA MET A 22 2.73 -27.58 -10.70
C MET A 22 2.47 -26.12 -10.34
N ARG A 23 2.79 -25.73 -9.09
CA ARG A 23 2.71 -24.35 -8.64
C ARG A 23 3.81 -23.49 -9.27
N GLU A 24 5.02 -24.04 -9.38
CA GLU A 24 6.12 -23.40 -10.10
C GLU A 24 5.81 -23.24 -11.60
N LEU A 25 5.25 -24.27 -12.26
CA LEU A 25 4.81 -24.14 -13.66
C LEU A 25 3.74 -23.06 -13.85
N TRP A 26 2.81 -22.95 -12.92
CA TRP A 26 1.78 -21.91 -12.94
C TRP A 26 2.40 -20.52 -12.80
N TYR A 27 3.37 -20.37 -11.89
CA TYR A 27 4.14 -19.14 -11.72
C TYR A 27 4.89 -18.74 -13.00
N TYR A 28 5.55 -19.69 -13.67
CA TYR A 28 6.23 -19.43 -14.94
C TYR A 28 5.26 -19.05 -16.06
N LEU A 29 4.07 -19.66 -16.16
CA LEU A 29 3.06 -19.28 -17.15
C LEU A 29 2.52 -17.86 -16.92
N VAL A 30 2.30 -17.46 -15.66
CA VAL A 30 1.89 -16.10 -15.30
C VAL A 30 2.98 -15.07 -15.66
N ILE A 31 4.25 -15.38 -15.37
CA ILE A 31 5.39 -14.51 -15.72
C ILE A 31 5.53 -14.35 -17.23
N ILE A 32 5.41 -15.42 -18.01
CA ILE A 32 5.48 -15.35 -19.48
C ILE A 32 4.32 -14.52 -20.04
N GLY A 33 3.12 -14.64 -19.50
CA GLY A 33 1.95 -13.84 -19.92
C GLY A 33 2.16 -12.34 -19.70
N MET A 34 2.76 -11.95 -18.57
CA MET A 34 3.11 -10.54 -18.27
C MET A 34 4.16 -9.97 -19.24
N MET A 35 5.11 -10.80 -19.69
CA MET A 35 6.25 -10.31 -20.50
C MET A 35 5.89 -10.00 -21.97
N VAL A 36 4.75 -10.47 -22.48
CA VAL A 36 4.33 -10.24 -23.88
C VAL A 36 3.68 -8.86 -24.09
N CYS A 37 3.49 -8.06 -23.03
CA CYS A 37 2.77 -6.78 -23.14
C CYS A 37 3.65 -5.55 -23.47
N VAL A 38 4.95 -5.70 -23.73
CA VAL A 38 5.86 -4.55 -23.97
C VAL A 38 6.35 -4.42 -25.42
N SER A 39 5.66 -5.02 -26.39
CA SER A 39 6.02 -4.86 -27.81
C SER A 39 4.79 -4.48 -28.64
N GLY A 40 4.39 -3.22 -28.56
CA GLY A 40 3.25 -2.75 -29.36
C GLY A 40 2.88 -1.29 -29.18
N CYS A 41 3.80 -0.36 -29.45
CA CYS A 41 3.45 1.00 -29.89
C CYS A 41 4.49 1.48 -30.91
N THR A 42 4.39 0.96 -32.13
CA THR A 42 5.01 1.58 -33.30
C THR A 42 4.16 2.79 -33.70
N SER A 43 4.68 4.01 -33.56
CA SER A 43 4.16 5.16 -34.31
C SER A 43 5.15 5.47 -35.44
N PRO A 44 4.71 5.53 -36.71
CA PRO A 44 5.58 5.88 -37.81
C PRO A 44 5.77 7.40 -37.91
N VAL A 45 7.04 7.79 -38.07
CA VAL A 45 7.60 8.88 -38.90
C VAL A 45 6.74 10.14 -39.11
N ASP A 46 7.29 11.29 -38.70
CA ASP A 46 7.54 12.38 -39.65
C ASP A 46 8.83 13.15 -39.30
N ASN A 47 9.43 13.65 -40.38
CA ASN A 47 10.85 13.87 -40.61
C ASN A 47 11.22 15.36 -40.46
N ALA A 48 12.25 15.72 -39.69
CA ALA A 48 13.04 16.96 -39.92
C ALA A 48 14.36 17.01 -39.12
N THR A 49 15.45 16.68 -39.82
CA THR A 49 16.69 17.47 -39.93
C THR A 49 17.62 17.65 -38.70
N LEU A 50 18.81 17.05 -38.86
CA LEU A 50 20.06 17.19 -38.11
C LEU A 50 20.42 18.61 -37.62
N ALA A 51 20.90 18.68 -36.37
CA ALA A 51 22.06 19.49 -36.00
C ALA A 51 22.84 18.84 -34.85
N THR A 52 24.11 18.57 -35.14
CA THR A 52 25.21 17.98 -34.35
C THR A 52 25.52 18.71 -33.04
N THR A 53 25.93 18.00 -31.98
CA THR A 53 27.18 18.18 -31.16
C THR A 53 27.20 17.26 -29.91
N PRO A 54 28.35 16.64 -29.53
CA PRO A 54 28.40 15.60 -28.50
C PRO A 54 28.89 16.01 -27.08
N ALA A 55 28.40 15.25 -26.08
CA ALA A 55 28.97 14.90 -24.74
C ALA A 55 29.10 16.00 -23.65
N PRO A 56 29.18 15.68 -22.33
CA PRO A 56 29.35 14.36 -21.68
C PRO A 56 28.39 14.01 -20.52
N THR A 57 28.47 12.74 -20.12
CA THR A 57 27.99 12.05 -18.91
C THR A 57 27.79 12.89 -17.65
N GLU A 58 26.57 12.89 -17.10
CA GLU A 58 26.36 12.81 -15.65
C GLU A 58 25.29 11.75 -15.34
N THR A 59 25.73 10.72 -14.63
CA THR A 59 24.94 9.65 -14.05
C THR A 59 23.94 10.26 -13.07
N LEU A 60 22.70 10.48 -13.53
CA LEU A 60 21.63 10.96 -12.68
C LEU A 60 21.23 9.80 -11.75
N VAL A 61 21.54 10.03 -10.47
CA VAL A 61 21.13 9.25 -9.31
C VAL A 61 19.69 8.81 -9.46
N SER A 62 19.47 7.50 -9.34
CA SER A 62 18.18 6.87 -9.15
C SER A 62 17.49 7.50 -7.93
N LEU A 63 16.65 8.50 -8.18
CA LEU A 63 15.68 8.97 -7.21
C LEU A 63 14.40 8.17 -7.45
N THR A 64 14.07 7.37 -6.45
CA THR A 64 12.77 6.80 -6.13
C THR A 64 11.61 7.42 -6.92
N PRO A 65 10.75 6.64 -7.58
CA PRO A 65 9.53 7.16 -8.17
C PRO A 65 8.74 7.87 -7.08
N ARG A 66 8.71 9.21 -7.13
CA ARG A 66 7.75 10.02 -6.39
C ARG A 66 6.37 9.50 -6.80
N PRO A 67 5.49 9.07 -5.89
CA PRO A 67 4.11 8.78 -6.25
C PRO A 67 3.58 10.03 -6.95
N ALA A 68 3.15 9.86 -8.20
CA ALA A 68 2.50 10.94 -8.92
C ALA A 68 1.27 11.29 -8.09
N VAL A 69 1.31 12.43 -7.39
CA VAL A 69 0.14 12.95 -6.68
C VAL A 69 -0.94 13.12 -7.74
N SER A 70 -1.81 12.12 -7.87
CA SER A 70 -3.04 12.32 -8.62
C SER A 70 -3.77 13.43 -7.90
N THR A 71 -3.95 14.55 -8.60
CA THR A 71 -4.64 15.72 -8.10
C THR A 71 -6.16 15.54 -8.06
N ASP A 72 -6.66 14.42 -8.58
CA ASP A 72 -8.08 14.15 -8.58
C ASP A 72 -8.50 13.57 -7.22
N LEU A 73 -9.39 14.30 -6.56
CA LEU A 73 -9.92 13.97 -5.25
C LEU A 73 -11.11 13.03 -5.47
N PRO A 74 -11.23 11.91 -4.72
CA PRO A 74 -12.32 10.98 -4.96
C PRO A 74 -13.69 11.60 -4.66
N ASP A 75 -14.71 11.12 -5.37
CA ASP A 75 -16.11 11.49 -5.14
C ASP A 75 -16.56 10.95 -3.77
N PHE A 76 -16.64 11.87 -2.81
CA PHE A 76 -16.95 11.61 -1.41
C PHE A 76 -17.70 12.83 -0.87
N ASP A 77 -18.66 12.60 0.03
CA ASP A 77 -19.42 13.69 0.65
C ASP A 77 -18.62 14.37 1.77
N TYR A 78 -17.71 15.25 1.36
CA TYR A 78 -16.90 16.03 2.30
C TYR A 78 -17.74 16.98 3.17
N ALA A 79 -18.99 17.28 2.84
CA ALA A 79 -19.80 18.21 3.62
C ALA A 79 -20.35 17.56 4.89
N ASN A 80 -20.57 16.25 4.88
CA ASN A 80 -21.24 15.52 5.96
C ASN A 80 -20.35 14.45 6.59
N VAL A 81 -19.04 14.73 6.75
CA VAL A 81 -18.12 13.80 7.39
C VAL A 81 -18.40 13.75 8.89
N PRO A 82 -18.76 12.58 9.45
CA PRO A 82 -19.00 12.45 10.87
C PRO A 82 -17.71 12.61 11.67
N VAL A 83 -17.81 13.21 12.85
CA VAL A 83 -16.74 13.21 13.85
C VAL A 83 -17.03 12.09 14.84
N ILE A 84 -16.14 11.10 14.91
CA ILE A 84 -16.23 9.98 15.83
C ILE A 84 -15.59 10.43 17.15
N SER A 85 -16.42 10.87 18.09
CA SER A 85 -15.96 11.36 19.38
C SER A 85 -16.40 10.47 20.55
N PRO A 86 -15.48 10.08 21.46
CA PRO A 86 -15.86 9.58 22.76
C PRO A 86 -16.35 10.76 23.61
N GLU A 87 -17.66 10.94 23.62
CA GLU A 87 -18.48 11.56 24.68
C GLU A 87 -18.30 13.06 25.01
N GLU A 88 -17.25 13.76 24.53
CA GLU A 88 -17.13 15.22 24.74
C GLU A 88 -17.08 16.01 23.42
N PRO A 89 -17.88 17.08 23.27
CA PRO A 89 -18.00 17.84 22.02
C PRO A 89 -16.88 18.85 21.77
N ASP A 90 -16.06 19.19 22.79
CA ASP A 90 -15.16 20.35 22.74
C ASP A 90 -13.70 20.02 22.37
N TRP A 91 -13.29 18.75 22.35
CA TRP A 91 -11.88 18.42 22.14
C TRP A 91 -11.46 18.47 20.67
N MET A 92 -12.42 18.44 19.73
CA MET A 92 -12.16 18.40 18.30
C MET A 92 -12.64 19.68 17.60
N ALA A 93 -11.92 20.78 17.82
CA ALA A 93 -12.10 22.03 17.08
C ALA A 93 -11.68 21.96 15.59
N THR A 94 -11.39 20.76 15.08
CA THR A 94 -10.93 20.56 13.70
C THR A 94 -12.11 20.60 12.73
N ASN A 95 -11.81 20.94 11.48
CA ASN A 95 -12.77 20.89 10.40
C ASN A 95 -12.73 19.50 9.75
N ALA A 96 -13.71 18.65 10.06
CA ALA A 96 -13.77 17.28 9.54
C ALA A 96 -13.71 17.20 8.01
N SER A 97 -14.39 18.13 7.32
CA SER A 97 -14.34 18.23 5.85
C SER A 97 -12.92 18.53 5.35
N TYR A 98 -12.18 19.39 6.04
CA TYR A 98 -10.80 19.72 5.71
C TYR A 98 -9.89 18.49 5.91
N ILE A 99 -10.01 17.82 7.06
CA ILE A 99 -9.24 16.61 7.35
C ILE A 99 -9.49 15.52 6.31
N ALA A 100 -10.76 15.27 5.97
CA ALA A 100 -11.10 14.27 4.94
C ALA A 100 -10.51 14.62 3.57
N ARG A 101 -10.52 15.90 3.16
CA ARG A 101 -9.90 16.35 1.90
C ARG A 101 -8.39 16.17 1.92
N VAL A 102 -7.73 16.47 3.03
CA VAL A 102 -6.27 16.31 3.14
C VAL A 102 -5.90 14.84 3.13
N ALA A 103 -6.62 14.01 3.90
CA ALA A 103 -6.38 12.58 3.95
C ALA A 103 -6.64 11.92 2.59
N LEU A 104 -7.79 12.15 1.93
CA LEU A 104 -8.10 11.53 0.62
C LEU A 104 -7.28 12.10 -0.57
N ARG A 105 -6.43 13.10 -0.34
CA ARG A 105 -5.37 13.49 -1.30
C ARG A 105 -4.12 12.64 -1.17
N ASP A 106 -3.90 12.02 -0.01
CA ASP A 106 -2.84 11.05 0.17
C ASP A 106 -3.12 9.79 -0.65
N GLU A 107 -2.08 9.27 -1.31
CA GLU A 107 -2.25 8.12 -2.20
C GLU A 107 -2.73 6.88 -1.43
N ALA A 108 -2.17 6.60 -0.26
CA ALA A 108 -2.50 5.38 0.47
C ALA A 108 -3.95 5.43 0.99
N ALA A 109 -4.41 6.59 1.47
CA ALA A 109 -5.80 6.78 1.86
C ALA A 109 -6.75 6.67 0.67
N ARG A 110 -6.39 7.29 -0.46
CA ARG A 110 -7.20 7.24 -1.68
C ARG A 110 -7.30 5.82 -2.22
N GLU A 111 -6.20 5.09 -2.31
CA GLU A 111 -6.19 3.70 -2.77
C GLU A 111 -7.05 2.82 -1.87
N MET A 112 -6.96 3.01 -0.54
CA MET A 112 -7.79 2.26 0.40
C MET A 112 -9.29 2.56 0.23
N TYR A 113 -9.67 3.83 0.05
CA TYR A 113 -11.05 4.23 -0.21
C TYR A 113 -11.56 3.68 -1.55
N LEU A 114 -10.81 3.90 -2.64
CA LEU A 114 -11.19 3.43 -3.99
C LEU A 114 -11.19 1.89 -4.08
N GLY A 115 -10.43 1.21 -3.24
CA GLY A 115 -10.45 -0.24 -3.06
C GLY A 115 -11.68 -0.78 -2.33
N GLY A 116 -12.64 0.08 -1.96
CA GLY A 116 -13.87 -0.29 -1.25
C GLY A 116 -13.81 -0.10 0.26
N GLY A 117 -12.80 0.60 0.78
CA GLY A 117 -12.75 1.00 2.19
C GLY A 117 -13.83 2.03 2.51
N GLU A 118 -14.49 1.86 3.66
CA GLU A 118 -15.51 2.77 4.17
C GLU A 118 -14.88 3.85 5.04
N VAL A 119 -15.20 5.12 4.80
CA VAL A 119 -14.82 6.21 5.68
C VAL A 119 -15.75 6.20 6.88
N GLU A 120 -15.23 5.83 8.05
CA GLU A 120 -16.01 5.82 9.30
C GLU A 120 -16.22 7.25 9.82
N GLY A 121 -15.24 8.13 9.60
CA GLY A 121 -15.27 9.52 10.06
C GLY A 121 -13.90 10.04 10.50
N VAL A 122 -13.91 11.21 11.14
CA VAL A 122 -12.70 11.85 11.67
C VAL A 122 -12.65 11.69 13.19
N LEU A 123 -11.50 11.32 13.74
CA LEU A 123 -11.29 11.17 15.20
C LEU A 123 -9.90 11.68 15.64
N LEU A 124 -9.62 11.69 16.94
CA LEU A 124 -8.25 11.84 17.45
C LEU A 124 -7.57 10.49 17.45
N SER A 125 -6.58 10.30 16.60
CA SER A 125 -5.75 9.10 16.66
C SER A 125 -4.40 9.45 17.25
N CYS A 126 -3.90 8.58 18.12
CA CYS A 126 -2.60 8.74 18.78
C CYS A 126 -1.64 7.67 18.27
N HIS A 127 -0.50 8.10 17.75
CA HIS A 127 0.60 7.20 17.43
C HIS A 127 1.13 6.55 18.71
N PRO A 128 1.36 5.23 18.74
CA PRO A 128 1.99 4.54 19.86
C PRO A 128 3.49 4.88 19.89
N THR A 129 3.83 6.13 20.24
CA THR A 129 5.22 6.54 20.41
C THR A 129 5.63 6.29 21.86
N PRO A 130 6.74 5.57 22.12
CA PRO A 130 7.28 5.47 23.48
C PRO A 130 7.60 6.86 24.03
N LEU A 131 7.33 7.08 25.32
CA LEU A 131 7.84 8.28 26.01
C LEU A 131 9.39 8.25 26.01
N PRO A 132 10.07 9.41 25.90
CA PRO A 132 9.59 10.78 25.98
C PRO A 132 9.70 11.52 24.62
N SER A 133 8.88 11.14 23.65
CA SER A 133 8.84 11.83 22.35
C SER A 133 8.20 13.23 22.50
N ALA A 134 8.86 14.24 21.92
CA ALA A 134 8.57 15.67 22.12
C ALA A 134 7.41 16.22 21.26
N GLY A 135 6.47 15.38 20.86
CA GLY A 135 5.28 15.80 20.10
C GLY A 135 4.01 15.37 20.82
N ASP A 136 2.95 16.15 20.66
CA ASP A 136 1.60 15.66 20.95
C ASP A 136 1.40 14.46 20.04
N GLY A 137 1.54 13.25 20.58
CA GLY A 137 1.53 12.00 19.81
C GLY A 137 0.19 11.72 19.14
N CYS A 138 -0.74 12.67 19.17
CA CYS A 138 -2.10 12.59 18.67
C CYS A 138 -2.38 13.69 17.65
N ALA A 139 -3.11 13.34 16.60
CA ALA A 139 -3.56 14.28 15.58
C ALA A 139 -4.98 13.91 15.11
N PRO A 140 -5.72 14.87 14.55
CA PRO A 140 -6.93 14.55 13.81
C PRO A 140 -6.62 13.56 12.70
N ALA A 141 -7.42 12.51 12.58
CA ALA A 141 -7.20 11.45 11.61
C ALA A 141 -8.50 11.08 10.91
N LEU A 142 -8.41 10.82 9.59
CA LEU A 142 -9.49 10.17 8.86
C LEU A 142 -9.37 8.66 9.05
N ARG A 143 -10.42 8.02 9.55
CA ARG A 143 -10.49 6.56 9.65
C ARG A 143 -11.12 5.96 8.43
N ILE A 144 -10.41 5.03 7.80
CA ILE A 144 -10.91 4.20 6.72
C ILE A 144 -10.85 2.75 7.19
N VAL A 145 -11.95 2.03 7.00
CA VAL A 145 -12.09 0.64 7.42
C VAL A 145 -12.35 -0.23 6.20
N ASN A 146 -11.65 -1.35 6.09
CA ASN A 146 -11.95 -2.39 5.13
C ASN A 146 -12.17 -3.74 5.83
N GLU A 147 -12.30 -4.82 5.08
CA GLU A 147 -12.55 -6.16 5.62
C GLU A 147 -11.46 -6.67 6.57
N THR A 148 -10.25 -6.12 6.48
CA THR A 148 -9.05 -6.66 7.15
C THR A 148 -8.42 -5.71 8.16
N ALA A 149 -8.61 -4.40 7.99
CA ALA A 149 -7.90 -3.38 8.74
C ALA A 149 -8.75 -2.14 9.00
N ILE A 150 -8.41 -1.47 10.08
CA ILE A 150 -8.83 -0.13 10.42
C ILE A 150 -7.57 0.74 10.32
N VAL A 151 -7.58 1.78 9.49
CA VAL A 151 -6.43 2.66 9.31
C VAL A 151 -6.83 4.10 9.60
N ASP A 152 -6.12 4.73 10.52
CA ASP A 152 -6.24 6.14 10.84
C ASP A 152 -5.14 6.92 10.12
N PHE A 153 -5.51 7.81 9.21
CA PHE A 153 -4.60 8.69 8.48
C PHE A 153 -4.46 10.02 9.23
N LEU A 154 -3.40 10.16 10.02
CA LEU A 154 -3.17 11.34 10.87
C LEU A 154 -2.76 12.53 10.00
N VAL A 155 -3.48 13.63 10.14
CA VAL A 155 -3.29 14.87 9.37
C VAL A 155 -2.65 15.94 10.24
N ASP A 156 -1.56 16.53 9.75
CA ASP A 156 -1.07 17.80 10.26
C ASP A 156 -1.82 18.93 9.56
N GLU A 157 -2.68 19.61 10.33
CA GLU A 157 -3.51 20.72 9.83
C GLU A 157 -2.70 21.95 9.41
N ARG A 158 -1.50 22.14 9.97
CA ARG A 158 -0.63 23.28 9.67
C ARG A 158 0.09 23.06 8.36
N GLU A 159 0.51 21.83 8.11
CA GLU A 159 1.22 21.44 6.90
C GLU A 159 0.29 21.00 5.76
N GLY A 160 -0.96 20.66 6.07
CA GLY A 160 -1.97 20.23 5.09
C GLY A 160 -1.61 18.91 4.42
N ARG A 161 -1.03 17.97 5.17
CA ARG A 161 -0.64 16.63 4.69
C ARG A 161 -0.85 15.55 5.74
N VAL A 162 -0.93 14.31 5.29
CA VAL A 162 -0.85 13.14 6.17
C VAL A 162 0.59 13.01 6.68
N THR A 163 0.77 12.86 7.99
CA THR A 163 2.08 12.73 8.63
C THR A 163 2.41 11.28 8.99
N THR A 164 1.41 10.51 9.41
CA THR A 164 1.58 9.12 9.78
C THR A 164 0.26 8.35 9.68
N THR A 165 0.34 7.02 9.81
CA THR A 165 -0.82 6.14 9.84
C THR A 165 -0.78 5.28 11.09
N VAL A 166 -1.95 5.03 11.69
CA VAL A 166 -2.13 4.06 12.78
C VAL A 166 -3.02 2.94 12.28
N THR A 167 -2.51 1.72 12.25
CA THR A 167 -3.21 0.55 11.71
C THR A 167 -3.61 -0.39 12.83
N GLY A 168 -4.89 -0.73 12.88
CA GLY A 168 -5.47 -1.78 13.71
C GLY A 168 -6.08 -2.90 12.87
N THR A 169 -6.35 -4.05 13.50
CA THR A 169 -7.10 -5.15 12.90
C THR A 169 -8.59 -5.00 13.21
N ARG A 170 -9.45 -5.26 12.23
CA ARG A 170 -10.89 -5.37 12.49
C ARG A 170 -11.15 -6.70 13.20
N GLU A 171 -11.58 -6.67 14.46
CA GLU A 171 -12.05 -7.88 15.14
C GLU A 171 -13.38 -8.32 14.50
N ALA A 172 -13.47 -9.61 14.14
CA ALA A 172 -14.60 -10.21 13.43
C ALA A 172 -15.67 -10.74 14.39
#